data_AF-A0A2T5JBR0-F1
#
_entry.id   AF-A0A2T5JBR0-F1
#
_cell.length_a   1.000
_cell.length_b   1.000
_cell.length_c   1.000
_cell.angle_alpha   90.00
_cell.angle_beta   90.00
_cell.angle_gamma   90.00
#
_symmetry.space_group_name_H-M   'P 1'
#
loop_
_entity.id
_entity.type
_entity.pdbx_description
1 polymer ?
#
loop_
_entity_poly.entity_id
_entity_poly.type
_entity_poly.pdbx_seq_one_letter_code
_entity_poly.pdbx_strand_id
1 'polypeptide(L)'
;MSEDKKTGRYRIIGLRLNAAEFEKLETGWKNSTISKLSEYVRRVLFGKRITVYSRNKSLDELVAELVVLRRELNAIGVNFNQAVHRLHMLDHAPQMQVWVERFGRDRDRYFELFGEVVLKVNSISEQWLQ
;
A
#
# COMPACT_ATOMS: atom_id res chain seq x y z
N MET A 1 -9.85 3.32 60.63
CA MET A 1 -11.02 3.21 59.73
C MET A 1 -10.51 3.29 58.31
N SER A 2 -10.77 2.25 57.53
CA SER A 2 -9.97 1.81 56.38
C SER A 2 -10.20 2.64 55.10
N GLU A 3 -9.15 3.29 54.59
CA GLU A 3 -9.11 3.75 53.19
C GLU A 3 -8.61 2.60 52.30
N ASP A 4 -9.55 1.76 51.86
CA ASP A 4 -9.25 0.74 50.87
C ASP A 4 -8.91 1.40 49.53
N LYS A 5 -7.63 1.38 49.18
CA LYS A 5 -7.11 1.79 47.87
C LYS A 5 -7.75 0.93 46.78
N LYS A 6 -8.81 1.42 46.14
CA LYS A 6 -9.43 0.78 44.97
C LYS A 6 -8.51 0.89 43.76
N THR A 7 -7.60 -0.07 43.62
CA THR A 7 -6.62 -0.16 42.52
C THR A 7 -7.18 -0.78 41.23
N GLY A 8 -8.49 -1.08 41.18
CA GLY A 8 -9.16 -1.70 40.02
C GLY A 8 -10.39 -0.92 39.51
N ARG A 9 -11.00 -1.40 38.42
CA ARG A 9 -12.25 -0.85 37.87
C ARG A 9 -13.44 -1.33 38.72
N TYR A 10 -14.02 -0.44 39.53
CA TYR A 10 -15.04 -0.82 40.52
C TYR A 10 -16.45 -0.25 40.27
N ARG A 11 -16.62 0.60 39.25
CA ARG A 11 -17.91 1.24 38.95
C ARG A 11 -18.28 1.09 37.49
N ILE A 12 -19.52 0.69 37.25
CA ILE A 12 -20.12 0.55 35.92
C ILE A 12 -20.96 1.80 35.64
N ILE A 13 -20.83 2.34 34.44
CA ILE A 13 -21.68 3.41 33.92
C ILE A 13 -22.59 2.76 32.88
N GLY A 14 -23.90 2.71 33.18
CA GLY A 14 -24.92 2.28 32.22
C GLY A 14 -25.35 3.47 31.36
N LEU A 15 -25.12 3.40 30.06
CA LEU A 15 -25.52 4.42 29.09
C LEU A 15 -26.61 3.84 28.19
N ARG A 16 -27.73 4.56 28.04
CA ARG A 16 -28.72 4.24 27.00
C ARG A 16 -28.33 5.00 25.74
N LEU A 17 -28.23 4.27 24.64
CA LEU A 17 -27.91 4.80 23.33
C LEU A 17 -29.10 4.56 22.40
N ASN A 18 -29.35 5.49 21.49
CA ASN A 18 -30.19 5.22 20.34
C ASN A 18 -29.41 4.43 19.27
N ALA A 19 -30.11 3.91 18.26
CA ALA A 19 -29.49 3.07 17.23
C ALA A 19 -28.37 3.79 16.46
N ALA A 20 -28.57 5.07 16.12
CA ALA A 20 -27.60 5.87 15.37
C ALA A 20 -26.32 6.19 16.18
N GLU A 21 -26.46 6.42 17.48
CA GLU A 21 -25.34 6.63 18.40
C GLU A 21 -24.54 5.35 18.60
N PHE A 22 -25.23 4.21 18.70
CA PHE A 22 -24.58 2.91 18.81
C PHE A 22 -23.81 2.57 17.53
N GLU A 23 -24.39 2.80 16.36
CA GLU A 23 -23.75 2.56 15.07
C GLU A 23 -22.47 3.39 14.92
N LYS A 24 -22.49 4.68 15.26
CA LYS A 24 -21.28 5.54 15.26
C LYS A 24 -20.18 4.99 16.15
N LEU A 25 -20.53 4.50 17.35
CA LEU A 25 -19.59 3.88 18.27
C LEU A 25 -19.03 2.57 17.70
N GLU A 26 -19.87 1.76 17.07
CA GLU A 26 -19.50 0.48 16.49
C GLU A 26 -18.57 0.65 15.27
N THR A 27 -18.89 1.58 14.36
CA THR A 27 -18.04 1.88 13.20
C THR A 27 -16.68 2.40 13.64
N GLY A 28 -16.65 3.32 14.61
CA GLY A 28 -15.39 3.84 15.16
C GLY A 28 -14.57 2.76 15.87
N TRP A 29 -15.23 1.85 16.58
CA TRP A 29 -14.57 0.70 17.22
C TRP A 29 -13.97 -0.26 16.20
N LYS A 30 -14.73 -0.64 15.15
CA LYS A 30 -14.26 -1.52 14.06
C LYS A 30 -13.07 -0.96 13.30
N ASN A 31 -12.96 0.37 13.20
CA ASN A 31 -11.84 1.05 12.54
C ASN A 31 -10.64 1.32 13.46
N SER A 32 -10.71 0.93 14.74
CA SER A 32 -9.65 1.15 15.73
C SER A 32 -8.80 -0.11 15.95
N THR A 33 -7.62 0.06 16.55
CA THR A 33 -6.74 -1.06 16.99
C THR A 33 -7.29 -1.87 18.18
N ILE A 34 -8.48 -1.55 18.69
CA ILE A 34 -8.96 -2.03 19.99
C ILE A 34 -9.93 -3.19 19.81
N SER A 35 -9.67 -4.32 20.46
CA SER A 35 -10.51 -5.52 20.38
C SER A 35 -11.78 -5.48 21.24
N LYS A 36 -11.86 -4.58 22.23
CA LYS A 36 -12.99 -4.48 23.17
C LYS A 36 -13.70 -3.15 23.06
N LEU A 37 -15.00 -3.16 22.77
CA LEU A 37 -15.83 -1.95 22.72
C LEU A 37 -15.76 -1.14 24.02
N SER A 38 -15.72 -1.80 25.17
CA SER A 38 -15.61 -1.14 26.48
C SER A 38 -14.27 -0.43 26.71
N GLU A 39 -13.21 -0.86 26.02
CA GLU A 39 -11.93 -0.16 26.03
C GLU A 39 -11.94 1.01 25.05
N TYR A 40 -12.53 0.84 23.87
CA TYR A 40 -12.73 1.90 22.88
C TYR A 40 -13.52 3.08 23.47
N VAL A 41 -14.71 2.81 24.03
CA VAL A 41 -15.56 3.80 24.69
C VAL A 41 -14.80 4.54 25.80
N ARG A 42 -14.00 3.81 26.60
CA ARG A 42 -13.19 4.41 27.65
C ARG A 42 -12.11 5.34 27.07
N ARG A 43 -11.46 4.97 25.97
CA ARG A 43 -10.45 5.85 25.34
C ARG A 43 -11.08 7.10 24.74
N VAL A 44 -12.26 6.98 24.12
CA VAL A 44 -13.05 8.13 23.64
C VAL A 44 -13.42 9.06 24.79
N LEU A 45 -13.98 8.53 25.88
CA LEU A 45 -14.43 9.32 27.03
C LEU A 45 -13.29 10.03 27.79
N PHE A 46 -12.13 9.39 27.91
CA PHE A 46 -10.99 9.93 28.65
C PHE A 46 -9.89 10.51 27.74
N GLY A 47 -10.22 10.80 26.47
CA GLY A 47 -9.32 11.48 25.53
C GLY A 47 -7.99 10.76 25.27
N LYS A 48 -7.93 9.42 25.47
CA LYS A 48 -6.71 8.65 25.22
C LYS A 48 -6.54 8.46 23.72
N ARG A 49 -5.31 8.61 23.21
CA ARG A 49 -4.98 8.43 21.79
C ARG A 49 -5.57 7.11 21.27
N ILE A 50 -6.45 7.22 20.28
CA ILE A 50 -6.99 6.11 19.51
C ILE A 50 -6.22 6.10 18.20
N THR A 51 -5.44 5.05 17.97
CA THR A 51 -4.82 4.82 16.66
C THR A 51 -5.90 4.20 15.78
N VAL A 52 -6.41 4.99 14.83
CA VAL A 52 -7.35 4.54 13.80
C VAL A 52 -6.52 4.07 12.61
N TYR A 53 -6.81 2.88 12.10
CA TYR A 53 -6.23 2.46 10.83
C TYR A 53 -7.01 3.11 9.70
N SER A 54 -6.54 4.24 9.17
CA SER A 54 -6.99 4.69 7.86
C SER A 54 -6.27 3.84 6.82
N ARG A 55 -6.93 2.77 6.32
CA ARG A 55 -6.43 2.07 5.14
C ARG A 55 -6.60 3.01 3.95
N ASN A 56 -5.50 3.59 3.50
CA ASN A 56 -5.53 4.47 2.34
C ASN A 56 -5.52 3.59 1.08
N LYS A 57 -6.71 3.40 0.51
CA LYS A 57 -6.92 2.58 -0.68
C LYS A 57 -6.00 2.99 -1.84
N SER A 58 -5.70 4.29 -1.97
CA SER A 58 -4.80 4.82 -2.99
C SER A 58 -3.34 4.40 -2.78
N LEU A 59 -2.88 4.26 -1.52
CA LEU A 59 -1.54 3.73 -1.22
C LEU A 59 -1.46 2.23 -1.52
N ASP A 60 -2.50 1.47 -1.24
CA ASP A 60 -2.54 0.03 -1.55
C ASP A 60 -2.55 -0.21 -3.06
N GLU A 61 -3.29 0.60 -3.82
CA GLU A 61 -3.30 0.56 -5.29
C GLU A 61 -1.91 0.92 -5.86
N LEU A 62 -1.25 1.96 -5.33
CA LEU A 62 0.12 2.32 -5.71
C LEU A 62 1.12 1.18 -5.45
N VAL A 63 1.07 0.55 -4.26
CA VAL A 63 1.96 -0.57 -3.92
C VAL A 63 1.73 -1.76 -4.85
N ALA A 64 0.48 -2.04 -5.23
CA ALA A 64 0.17 -3.10 -6.19
C ALA A 64 0.77 -2.83 -7.57
N GLU A 65 0.63 -1.61 -8.09
CA GLU A 65 1.22 -1.21 -9.37
C GLU A 65 2.75 -1.24 -9.35
N LEU A 66 3.39 -0.77 -8.28
CA LEU A 66 4.85 -0.83 -8.11
C LEU A 66 5.38 -2.27 -8.05
N VAL A 67 4.62 -3.21 -7.50
CA VAL A 67 4.98 -4.64 -7.49
C VAL A 67 4.96 -5.24 -8.89
N VAL A 68 3.97 -4.87 -9.72
CA VAL A 68 3.91 -5.28 -11.13
C VAL A 68 5.11 -4.71 -11.89
N LEU A 69 5.38 -3.42 -11.75
CA LEU A 69 6.52 -2.75 -12.39
C LEU A 69 7.86 -3.42 -12.05
N ARG A 70 8.08 -3.74 -10.77
CA ARG A 70 9.31 -4.42 -10.32
C ARG A 70 9.47 -5.79 -11.00
N ARG A 71 8.37 -6.53 -11.20
CA ARG A 71 8.42 -7.84 -11.88
C ARG A 71 8.79 -7.70 -13.35
N GLU A 72 8.21 -6.72 -14.03
CA GLU A 72 8.52 -6.45 -15.43
C GLU A 72 9.98 -6.01 -15.61
N LEU A 73 10.49 -5.11 -14.75
CA LEU A 73 11.89 -4.71 -14.75
C LEU A 73 12.85 -5.88 -14.53
N ASN A 74 12.52 -6.79 -13.60
CA ASN A 74 13.33 -7.99 -13.39
C ASN A 74 13.33 -8.91 -14.61
N ALA A 75 12.18 -9.11 -15.27
CA ALA A 75 12.09 -9.91 -16.49
C ALA A 75 12.92 -9.28 -17.62
N ILE A 76 12.90 -7.96 -17.74
CA ILE A 76 13.72 -7.21 -18.71
C ILE A 76 15.21 -7.38 -18.40
N GLY A 77 15.64 -7.23 -17.14
CA GLY A 77 17.04 -7.44 -16.75
C GLY A 77 17.53 -8.85 -17.06
N VAL A 78 16.68 -9.85 -16.83
CA VAL A 78 16.95 -11.25 -17.20
C VAL A 78 17.07 -11.43 -18.71
N ASN A 79 16.20 -10.80 -19.51
CA ASN A 79 16.25 -10.86 -20.97
C ASN A 79 17.48 -10.12 -21.53
N PHE A 80 17.83 -8.98 -20.94
CA PHE A 80 19.03 -8.20 -21.27
C PHE A 80 20.29 -9.03 -21.02
N ASN A 81 20.41 -9.64 -19.84
CA ASN A 81 21.56 -10.51 -19.54
C ASN A 81 21.66 -11.69 -20.50
N GLN A 82 20.53 -12.28 -20.90
CA GLN A 82 20.53 -13.35 -21.91
C GLN A 82 20.98 -12.86 -23.29
N ALA A 83 20.53 -11.67 -23.71
CA ALA A 83 20.93 -11.08 -24.98
C ALA A 83 22.43 -10.75 -25.01
N VAL A 84 22.96 -10.14 -23.94
CA VAL A 84 24.39 -9.84 -23.79
C VAL A 84 25.22 -11.13 -23.77
N HIS A 85 24.80 -12.14 -23.02
CA HIS A 85 25.50 -13.43 -22.99
C HIS A 85 25.52 -14.12 -24.36
N ARG A 86 24.44 -14.02 -25.15
CA ARG A 86 24.39 -14.57 -26.52
C ARG A 86 25.23 -13.76 -27.50
N LEU A 87 25.28 -12.44 -27.33
CA LEU A 87 26.09 -11.52 -28.14
C LEU A 87 27.58 -11.88 -28.02
N HIS A 88 28.07 -12.06 -26.79
CA HIS A 88 29.45 -12.49 -26.53
C HIS A 88 29.79 -13.86 -27.14
N MET A 89 28.79 -14.73 -27.37
CA MET A 89 29.00 -16.05 -27.98
C MET A 89 28.95 -16.06 -29.52
N LEU A 90 28.48 -14.97 -30.17
CA LEU A 90 28.16 -14.94 -31.61
C LEU A 90 28.98 -13.90 -32.40
N ASP A 91 30.10 -13.46 -31.84
CA ASP A 91 30.87 -12.26 -32.21
C ASP A 91 31.37 -12.16 -33.67
N HIS A 92 31.07 -13.10 -34.58
CA HIS A 92 31.69 -13.21 -35.92
C HIS A 92 30.72 -13.39 -37.11
N ALA A 93 29.46 -12.89 -37.08
CA ALA A 93 28.58 -13.08 -38.23
C ALA A 93 27.60 -11.92 -38.57
N PRO A 94 27.21 -11.76 -39.86
CA PRO A 94 26.20 -10.80 -40.36
C PRO A 94 24.83 -10.85 -39.67
N GLN A 95 24.58 -11.91 -38.90
CA GLN A 95 23.38 -12.16 -38.09
C GLN A 95 23.20 -11.14 -36.95
N MET A 96 24.25 -10.37 -36.65
CA MET A 96 24.28 -9.30 -35.64
C MET A 96 23.30 -8.16 -35.94
N GLN A 97 23.13 -7.77 -37.22
CA GLN A 97 22.30 -6.61 -37.58
C GLN A 97 20.81 -6.82 -37.31
N VAL A 98 20.30 -8.03 -37.59
CA VAL A 98 18.91 -8.41 -37.30
C VAL A 98 18.63 -8.39 -35.79
N TRP A 99 19.63 -8.74 -34.98
CA TRP A 99 19.54 -8.70 -33.52
C TRP A 99 19.53 -7.27 -32.97
N VAL A 100 20.37 -6.38 -33.51
CA VAL A 100 20.39 -4.96 -33.13
C VAL A 100 19.05 -4.28 -33.45
N GLU A 101 18.45 -4.57 -34.61
CA GLU A 101 17.12 -4.05 -34.94
C GLU A 101 16.02 -4.56 -34.02
N ARG A 102 16.05 -5.85 -33.66
CA ARG A 102 15.08 -6.42 -32.72
C ARG A 102 15.24 -5.80 -31.32
N PHE A 103 16.48 -5.60 -30.91
CA PHE A 103 16.84 -4.95 -29.65
C PHE A 103 16.37 -3.49 -29.60
N GLY A 104 16.48 -2.75 -30.71
CA GLY A 104 15.94 -1.41 -30.84
C GLY A 104 14.43 -1.36 -30.61
N ARG A 105 13.68 -2.30 -31.20
CA ARG A 105 12.21 -2.38 -31.02
C ARG A 105 11.82 -2.71 -29.58
N ASP A 106 12.52 -3.63 -28.93
CA ASP A 106 12.26 -3.99 -27.53
C ASP A 106 12.53 -2.80 -26.58
N ARG A 107 13.58 -2.02 -26.86
CA ARG A 107 13.89 -0.77 -26.14
C ARG A 107 12.80 0.29 -26.35
N ASP A 108 12.28 0.46 -27.55
CA ASP A 108 11.26 1.47 -27.83
C ASP A 108 9.93 1.12 -27.14
N ARG A 109 9.55 -0.16 -27.14
CA ARG A 109 8.41 -0.67 -26.36
C ARG A 109 8.57 -0.45 -24.85
N TYR A 110 9.80 -0.54 -24.36
CA TYR A 110 10.14 -0.25 -22.97
C TYR A 110 9.93 1.22 -22.60
N PHE A 111 10.35 2.15 -23.47
CA PHE A 111 10.14 3.58 -23.23
C PHE A 111 8.65 3.97 -23.23
N GLU A 112 7.83 3.33 -24.06
CA GLU A 112 6.37 3.47 -24.02
C GLU A 112 5.79 3.06 -22.66
N LEU A 113 6.08 1.84 -22.21
CA LEU A 113 5.60 1.31 -20.92
C LEU A 113 6.08 2.18 -19.75
N PHE A 114 7.32 2.65 -19.78
CA PHE A 114 7.85 3.56 -18.78
C PHE A 114 7.07 4.89 -18.75
N GLY A 115 6.72 5.42 -19.92
CA GLY A 115 5.88 6.61 -20.04
C GLY A 115 4.50 6.45 -19.41
N GLU A 116 3.84 5.31 -19.63
CA GLU A 116 2.53 5.01 -19.04
C GLU A 116 2.57 4.97 -17.50
N VAL A 117 3.64 4.40 -16.94
CA VAL A 117 3.86 4.34 -15.49
C VAL A 117 4.05 5.73 -14.90
N VAL A 118 4.87 6.58 -15.53
CA VAL A 118 5.08 7.97 -15.10
C VAL A 118 3.76 8.74 -15.10
N LEU A 119 2.93 8.57 -16.14
CA LEU A 119 1.62 9.21 -16.21
C LEU A 119 0.68 8.77 -15.07
N LYS A 120 0.70 7.48 -14.72
CA LYS A 120 -0.13 6.95 -13.62
C LYS A 120 0.31 7.49 -12.26
N VAL A 121 1.62 7.53 -12.02
CA VAL A 121 2.21 8.11 -10.79
C VAL A 121 1.84 9.59 -10.67
N ASN A 122 1.95 10.36 -11.75
CA ASN A 122 1.58 11.77 -11.75
C ASN A 122 0.08 11.97 -11.47
N SER A 123 -0.80 11.16 -12.08
CA SER A 123 -2.25 11.22 -11.82
C SER A 123 -2.58 10.96 -10.34
N ILE A 124 -1.88 10.03 -9.69
CA ILE A 124 -2.06 9.77 -8.26
C ILE A 124 -1.52 10.95 -7.44
N SER A 125 -0.34 11.51 -7.78
CA SER A 125 0.19 12.70 -7.11
C SER A 125 -0.74 13.91 -7.21
N GLU A 126 -1.39 14.13 -8.35
CA GLU A 126 -2.37 15.19 -8.55
C GLU A 126 -3.63 15.01 -7.68
N GLN A 127 -4.15 13.78 -7.56
CA GLN A 127 -5.29 13.45 -6.70
C GLN A 127 -4.99 13.63 -5.20
N TRP A 128 -3.71 13.56 -4.81
CA TRP A 128 -3.26 13.75 -3.42
C TRP A 128 -2.96 15.20 -3.06
N LEU A 129 -2.80 16.09 -4.04
CA LEU A 129 -2.54 17.52 -3.85
C LEU A 129 -3.82 18.38 -3.89
N GLN A 130 -4.99 17.78 -4.15
CA GLN A 130 -6.33 18.37 -3.98
C GLN A 130 -6.90 18.08 -2.59
#